data_AF-F9PRY4-F1
#
_entry.id   AF-F9PRY4-F1
#
_cell.length_a   1.000
_cell.length_b   1.000
_cell.length_c   1.000
_cell.angle_alpha   90.00
_cell.angle_beta   90.00
_cell.angle_gamma   90.00
#
_symmetry.space_group_name_H-M   'P 1'
#
loop_
_entity.id
_entity.type
_entity.pdbx_description
1 polymer ?
#
loop_
_entity_poly.entity_id
_entity_poly.type
_entity_poly.pdbx_seq_one_letter_code
_entity_poly.pdbx_strand_id
1 'polypeptide(L)'
;MIIIRNDVEKSIVHNPNKNTIQDICKFLDDRKIPYKIYRQTFEFGQPLKDDEEVIKYLNKWYGEKGINLISNVKDIDYNYNGEIFTKYYCKPKNTAIVVVEKEEI
;
A
#
# COMPACT_ATOMS: atom_id res chain seq x y z
N MET A 1 24.20 -1.08 6.44
CA MET A 1 23.03 -0.80 5.61
C MET A 1 21.83 -0.60 6.50
N ILE A 2 21.23 0.60 6.49
CA ILE A 2 19.97 0.87 7.21
C ILE A 2 18.83 0.85 6.18
N ILE A 3 17.77 0.08 6.48
CA ILE A 3 16.58 -0.08 5.64
C ILE A 3 15.43 0.64 6.33
N ILE A 4 14.92 1.71 5.73
CA ILE A 4 13.75 2.44 6.22
C ILE A 4 12.57 2.14 5.29
N ARG A 5 11.52 1.47 5.82
CA ARG A 5 10.30 1.12 5.07
C ARG A 5 9.19 2.11 5.37
N ASN A 6 8.55 2.64 4.33
CA ASN A 6 7.43 3.57 4.54
C ASN A 6 6.47 3.63 3.35
N ASP A 7 5.26 4.12 3.58
CA ASP A 7 4.21 4.22 2.58
C ASP A 7 4.45 5.38 1.60
N VAL A 8 4.12 5.18 0.32
CA VAL A 8 4.20 6.21 -0.72
C VAL A 8 2.79 6.71 -1.00
N GLU A 9 2.38 7.76 -0.29
CA GLU A 9 1.11 8.42 -0.52
C GLU A 9 1.32 9.60 -1.50
N LYS A 10 0.82 9.46 -2.74
CA LYS A 10 0.97 10.48 -3.79
C LYS A 10 0.11 11.74 -3.56
N SER A 11 -0.87 11.69 -2.65
CA SER A 11 -1.96 12.68 -2.56
C SER A 11 -2.12 13.37 -1.20
N ILE A 12 -1.22 13.15 -0.25
CA ILE A 12 -1.30 13.82 1.06
C ILE A 12 -0.42 15.07 1.04
N VAL A 13 -1.04 16.23 1.29
CA VAL A 13 -0.36 17.48 1.67
C VAL A 13 0.60 17.14 2.81
N HIS A 14 1.89 17.45 2.66
CA HIS A 14 2.95 17.19 3.64
C HIS A 14 2.43 17.25 5.08
N ASN A 15 2.35 16.08 5.74
CA ASN A 15 1.85 15.96 7.10
C ASN A 15 3.05 15.76 8.03
N PRO A 16 3.48 16.80 8.78
CA PRO A 16 4.66 16.74 9.63
C PRO A 16 4.54 15.73 10.78
N ASN A 17 3.34 15.22 11.08
CA ASN A 17 3.11 14.20 12.11
C ASN A 17 3.28 12.76 11.59
N LYS A 18 3.45 12.56 10.28
CA LYS A 18 3.75 11.27 9.67
C LYS A 18 5.11 11.36 9.01
N ASN A 19 6.05 10.54 9.44
CA ASN A 19 7.26 10.33 8.64
C ASN A 19 6.82 9.68 7.33
N THR A 20 7.08 10.29 6.18
CA THR A 20 6.85 9.70 4.84
C THR A 20 8.19 9.47 4.13
N ILE A 21 8.18 8.77 2.98
CA ILE A 21 9.38 8.64 2.14
C ILE A 21 9.92 10.01 1.73
N GLN A 22 9.04 10.99 1.47
CA GLN A 22 9.44 12.34 1.07
C GLN A 22 10.21 13.05 2.18
N ASP A 23 9.76 12.93 3.43
CA ASP A 23 10.41 13.55 4.58
C ASP A 23 11.78 12.92 4.86
N ILE A 24 11.87 11.59 4.73
CA ILE A 24 13.13 10.85 4.87
C ILE A 24 14.12 11.26 3.78
N CYS A 25 13.68 11.32 2.51
CA CYS A 25 14.55 11.72 1.40
C CYS A 25 15.05 13.16 1.59
N LYS A 26 14.15 14.09 1.93
CA LYS A 26 14.52 15.48 2.23
C LYS A 26 15.54 15.58 3.36
N PHE A 27 15.33 14.87 4.47
CA PHE A 27 16.26 14.85 5.60
C PHE A 27 17.67 14.37 5.21
N LEU A 28 17.75 13.37 4.32
CA LEU A 28 19.01 12.83 3.82
C LEU A 28 19.67 13.78 2.80
N ASP A 29 18.89 14.38 1.90
CA ASP A 29 19.35 15.39 0.94
C ASP A 29 19.97 16.60 1.66
N ASP A 30 19.29 17.12 2.70
CA ASP A 30 19.76 18.25 3.52
C ASP A 30 21.12 17.97 4.18
N ARG A 31 21.42 16.69 4.46
CA ARG A 31 22.68 16.24 5.07
C ARG A 31 23.68 15.70 4.05
N LYS A 32 23.35 15.72 2.76
CA LYS A 32 24.16 15.16 1.67
C LYS A 32 24.53 13.69 1.89
N ILE A 33 23.65 12.93 2.54
CA ILE A 33 23.86 11.50 2.76
C ILE A 33 23.37 10.76 1.52
N PRO A 34 24.21 9.96 0.84
CA PRO A 34 23.78 9.19 -0.31
C PRO A 34 22.79 8.08 0.09
N TYR A 35 21.74 7.90 -0.71
CA TYR A 35 20.74 6.85 -0.52
C TYR A 35 20.22 6.29 -1.84
N LYS A 36 19.66 5.09 -1.80
CA LYS A 36 18.94 4.46 -2.91
C LYS A 36 17.48 4.25 -2.52
N ILE A 37 16.55 4.62 -3.40
CA ILE A 37 15.12 4.35 -3.23
C ILE A 37 14.73 3.12 -4.05
N TYR A 38 14.17 2.12 -3.38
CA TYR A 38 13.52 0.98 -4.03
C TYR A 38 12.01 1.12 -3.85
N ARG A 39 11.28 1.30 -4.96
CA ARG A 39 9.81 1.38 -4.94
C ARG A 39 9.24 -0.03 -5.09
N GLN A 40 8.25 -0.36 -4.27
CA GLN A 40 7.50 -1.61 -4.41
C GLN A 40 6.02 -1.27 -4.48
N THR A 41 5.34 -1.82 -5.47
CA THR A 41 3.89 -1.85 -5.51
C THR A 41 3.46 -3.21 -4.99
N PHE A 42 2.74 -3.22 -3.88
CA PHE A 42 2.11 -4.42 -3.38
C PHE A 42 0.63 -4.41 -3.78
N GLU A 43 0.13 -5.55 -4.25
CA GLU A 43 -1.30 -5.82 -4.24
C GLU A 43 -1.62 -6.53 -2.93
N PHE A 44 -2.18 -5.80 -1.97
CA PHE A 44 -2.84 -6.41 -0.82
C PHE A 44 -4.35 -6.33 -1.04
N GLY A 45 -5.11 -7.25 -0.49
CA GLY A 45 -6.52 -7.30 -0.78
C GLY A 45 -7.32 -8.11 0.21
N GLN A 46 -8.63 -8.02 0.05
CA GLN A 46 -9.59 -8.73 0.88
C GLN A 46 -10.17 -9.87 0.04
N PRO A 47 -9.95 -11.15 0.41
CA PRO A 47 -10.75 -12.24 -0.14
C PRO A 47 -12.19 -12.09 0.36
N LEU A 48 -13.12 -12.30 -0.55
CA LEU A 48 -14.55 -12.09 -0.39
C LEU A 48 -15.29 -13.30 -0.99
N LYS A 49 -16.40 -13.68 -0.37
CA LYS A 49 -17.18 -14.89 -0.67
C LYS A 49 -17.86 -14.77 -2.02
N ASP A 50 -18.45 -13.61 -2.32
CA ASP A 50 -19.28 -13.37 -3.49
C ASP A 50 -19.41 -11.87 -3.82
N ASP A 51 -20.16 -11.56 -4.88
CA ASP A 51 -20.42 -10.19 -5.32
C ASP A 51 -21.24 -9.38 -4.29
N GLU A 52 -22.08 -10.01 -3.47
CA GLU A 52 -22.85 -9.32 -2.44
C GLU A 52 -21.93 -8.82 -1.33
N GLU A 53 -20.96 -9.66 -0.91
CA GLU A 53 -19.95 -9.30 0.08
C GLU A 53 -19.02 -8.20 -0.46
N VAL A 54 -18.69 -8.22 -1.76
CA VAL A 54 -17.98 -7.12 -2.44
C VAL A 54 -18.71 -5.79 -2.26
N ILE A 55 -20.00 -5.73 -2.60
CA ILE A 55 -20.77 -4.48 -2.48
C ILE A 55 -20.84 -4.02 -1.01
N LYS A 56 -21.08 -4.94 -0.07
CA LYS A 56 -21.10 -4.63 1.37
C LYS A 56 -19.75 -4.08 1.84
N TYR A 57 -18.66 -4.72 1.46
CA TYR A 57 -17.31 -4.30 1.81
C TYR A 57 -17.00 -2.90 1.24
N LEU A 58 -17.27 -2.69 -0.05
CA LEU A 58 -17.00 -1.41 -0.71
C LEU A 58 -17.84 -0.27 -0.14
N ASN A 59 -19.13 -0.49 0.10
CA ASN A 59 -20.00 0.52 0.72
C ASN A 59 -19.57 0.84 2.15
N LYS A 60 -19.20 -0.18 2.94
CA LYS A 60 -18.74 0.01 4.33
C LYS A 60 -17.48 0.89 4.42
N TRP A 61 -16.52 0.69 3.51
CA TRP A 61 -15.22 1.36 3.60
C TRP A 61 -15.08 2.61 2.75
N TYR A 62 -15.85 2.73 1.66
CA TYR A 62 -15.70 3.81 0.68
C TYR A 62 -17.01 4.58 0.40
N GLY A 63 -18.12 4.19 1.04
CA GLY A 63 -19.43 4.82 0.85
C GLY A 63 -19.92 4.72 -0.59
N GLU A 64 -20.68 5.71 -1.06
CA GLU A 64 -21.22 5.77 -2.42
C GLU A 64 -20.14 5.71 -3.52
N LYS A 65 -18.91 6.11 -3.21
CA LYS A 65 -17.77 6.04 -4.14
C LYS A 65 -17.24 4.62 -4.32
N GLY A 66 -17.66 3.67 -3.49
CA GLY A 66 -17.23 2.27 -3.53
C GLY A 66 -17.55 1.58 -4.85
N ILE A 67 -18.64 1.96 -5.52
CA ILE A 67 -19.05 1.34 -6.81
C ILE A 67 -18.00 1.54 -7.91
N ASN A 68 -17.29 2.67 -7.91
CA ASN A 68 -16.22 2.95 -8.88
C ASN A 68 -14.97 2.09 -8.66
N LEU A 69 -14.88 1.39 -7.53
CA LEU A 69 -13.76 0.54 -7.16
C LEU A 69 -14.04 -0.94 -7.45
N ILE A 70 -15.23 -1.30 -7.95
CA ILE A 70 -15.55 -2.69 -8.34
C ILE A 70 -14.59 -3.22 -9.41
N SER A 71 -14.07 -2.36 -10.29
CA SER A 71 -13.07 -2.72 -11.30
C SER A 71 -11.76 -3.28 -10.72
N ASN A 72 -11.51 -3.07 -9.43
CA ASN A 72 -10.36 -3.64 -8.72
C ASN A 72 -10.65 -5.03 -8.13
N VAL A 73 -11.85 -5.57 -8.30
CA VAL A 73 -12.23 -6.92 -7.87
C VAL A 73 -11.86 -7.91 -8.97
N LYS A 74 -11.19 -8.99 -8.58
CA LYS A 74 -10.86 -10.11 -9.45
C LYS A 74 -11.65 -11.34 -9.00
N ASP A 75 -12.10 -12.14 -9.97
CA ASP A 75 -12.61 -13.47 -9.68
C ASP A 75 -11.45 -14.38 -9.29
N ILE A 76 -11.65 -15.14 -8.23
CA ILE A 76 -10.71 -16.15 -7.73
C ILE A 76 -11.47 -17.43 -7.40
N ASP A 77 -10.74 -18.52 -7.19
CA ASP A 77 -11.28 -19.75 -6.61
C ASP A 77 -10.33 -20.19 -5.51
N TYR A 78 -10.64 -19.81 -4.27
CA TYR A 78 -9.77 -20.03 -3.13
C TYR A 78 -10.55 -20.67 -1.98
N ASN A 79 -10.11 -21.84 -1.54
CA ASN A 79 -10.66 -22.53 -0.38
C ASN A 79 -9.68 -22.42 0.80
N TYR A 80 -10.17 -21.91 1.92
CA TYR A 80 -9.41 -21.81 3.15
C TYR A 80 -10.28 -22.18 4.35
N ASN A 81 -9.83 -23.19 5.12
CA ASN A 81 -10.56 -23.71 6.28
C ASN A 81 -12.03 -24.08 6.00
N GLY A 82 -12.34 -24.55 4.78
CA GLY A 82 -13.69 -24.92 4.38
C GLY A 82 -14.59 -23.75 3.93
N GLU A 83 -14.09 -22.53 3.96
CA GLU A 83 -14.73 -21.38 3.32
C GLU A 83 -14.22 -21.20 1.89
N ILE A 84 -15.15 -20.92 0.97
CA ILE A 84 -14.86 -20.63 -0.44
C ILE A 84 -14.95 -19.12 -0.64
N PHE A 85 -13.89 -18.56 -1.24
CA PHE A 85 -13.82 -17.17 -1.64
C PHE A 85 -13.76 -17.11 -3.16
N THR A 86 -14.74 -16.42 -3.76
CA THR A 86 -14.84 -16.31 -5.22
C THR A 86 -14.40 -14.94 -5.74
N LYS A 87 -14.15 -13.97 -4.84
CA LYS A 87 -13.80 -12.60 -5.17
C LYS A 87 -12.58 -12.14 -4.37
N TYR A 88 -11.76 -11.30 -4.98
CA TYR A 88 -10.63 -10.67 -4.31
C TYR A 88 -10.56 -9.20 -4.67
N TYR A 89 -10.74 -8.32 -3.69
CA TYR A 89 -10.58 -6.89 -3.90
C TYR A 89 -9.10 -6.50 -3.83
N CYS A 90 -8.51 -6.13 -4.97
CA CYS A 90 -7.12 -5.66 -5.04
C CYS A 90 -7.00 -4.20 -4.61
N LYS A 91 -6.26 -3.95 -3.52
CA LYS A 91 -5.83 -2.60 -3.14
C LYS A 91 -4.37 -2.41 -3.52
N PRO A 92 -4.07 -1.66 -4.60
CA PRO A 92 -2.70 -1.30 -4.89
C PRO A 92 -2.16 -0.41 -3.77
N LYS A 93 -1.11 -0.87 -3.10
CA LYS A 93 -0.36 -0.09 -2.10
C LYS A 93 1.04 0.15 -2.63
N ASN A 94 1.37 1.42 -2.85
CA ASN A 94 2.74 1.81 -3.18
C ASN A 94 3.52 2.03 -1.88
N THR A 95 4.65 1.37 -1.73
CA THR A 95 5.63 1.62 -0.67
C THR A 95 6.99 1.92 -1.30
N ALA A 96 7.91 2.45 -0.51
CA ALA A 96 9.30 2.45 -0.88
C ALA A 96 10.19 2.11 0.31
N ILE A 97 11.38 1.66 -0.03
CA ILE A 97 12.47 1.39 0.90
C ILE A 97 13.58 2.37 0.59
N VAL A 98 13.99 3.14 1.60
CA VAL A 98 15.19 3.97 1.52
C VAL A 98 16.34 3.17 2.12
N VAL A 99 17.38 2.94 1.31
CA VAL A 99 18.59 2.24 1.72
C VAL A 99 19.71 3.26 1.83
N VAL A 100 20.28 3.36 3.03
CA VAL A 100 21.47 4.17 3.30
C VAL A 100 22.64 3.21 3.50
N GLU A 101 23.68 3.37 2.67
CA GLU A 101 24.95 2.66 2.87
C GLU A 101 25.61 3.24 4.13
N LYS A 102 26.02 2.36 5.04
CA LYS A 102 26.67 2.79 6.28
C LYS A 102 28.13 3.02 5.91
N GLU A 103 28.63 4.25 6.06
CA GLU A 103 30.08 4.46 6.01
C GLU A 103 30.74 3.63 7.11
N GLU A 104 31.76 2.86 6.76
CA GLU A 104 32.62 2.21 7.74
C GLU A 104 33.33 3.32 8.52
N ILE A 105 33.10 3.34 9.84
CA ILE A 105 33.79 4.23 10.79
C ILE A 105 35.03 3.52 11.28
#